data_AF-A0A7S0CML5-F1
#
_entry.id   AF-A0A7S0CML5-F1
#
_cell.length_a   1.000
_cell.length_b   1.000
_cell.length_c   1.000
_cell.angle_alpha   90.00
_cell.angle_beta   90.00
_cell.angle_gamma   90.00
#
_symmetry.space_group_name_H-M   'P 1'
#
loop_
_entity.id
_entity.type
_entity.pdbx_description
1 polymer ?
#
loop_
_entity_poly.entity_id
_entity_poly.type
_entity_poly.pdbx_seq_one_letter_code
_entity_poly.pdbx_strand_id
1 'polypeptide(L)'
;MAKKTKKKLPSPKSITGTQVTFKPDIEVFKGANGKPDVTFEASRLLGRMDEIAYLNAGLALTLTDNREGVTKSNKKKKTKSGDEESLQEDNEAQIFYHPGGISEYVELLCNGKTPLLSVSTKKSSKGAKGKSKAEKLIKKPKKNIGNDPVVDLLSDDGNTILFSGSSTSTTTTKGKKGTAAPSVGISIALRWSSDMYTESILSFCNNIRTRDGGTHVDGLKSSITRTINQMARKTGKLKEGDSNLPGEFVREGLTALISVNVAEPEFEGQTKGRLGNPEVRPSVDGALAAELTRLWEWRPDILEKIIEKASMAQAASVAAKAARELVRRKTLLTSAVLPGKLSDCASRDPTESEIFIVEGDSAAGSAKQGRNRRNQAILPLRGKILNIERADAARIYQNAELQGLISALGLGVKGSEFDLNSLRYHRVVIMTDADVDGAHIRVLLLTFFWRYQRELVERGHVWIAQPPLYKISVGKKDHYAYNDEEKDSLLVEMGLAGDGEDANA
;
A
#
# COMPACT_ATOMS: atom_id res chain seq x y z
N MET A 1 46.37 19.21 -61.35
CA MET A 1 46.54 18.40 -60.13
C MET A 1 45.74 19.03 -59.00
N ALA A 2 44.56 18.51 -58.66
CA ALA A 2 43.75 18.99 -57.54
C ALA A 2 43.81 17.95 -56.41
N LYS A 3 44.44 18.31 -55.28
CA LYS A 3 44.54 17.45 -54.09
C LYS A 3 43.17 17.38 -53.41
N LYS A 4 42.53 16.20 -53.45
CA LYS A 4 41.37 15.86 -52.62
C LYS A 4 41.78 15.89 -51.14
N THR A 5 41.31 16.89 -50.40
CA THR A 5 41.30 16.88 -48.93
C THR A 5 40.30 15.85 -48.44
N LYS A 6 40.79 14.68 -48.00
CA LYS A 6 40.01 13.71 -47.23
C LYS A 6 39.59 14.37 -45.92
N LYS A 7 38.30 14.67 -45.74
CA LYS A 7 37.71 14.96 -44.42
C LYS A 7 37.94 13.72 -43.55
N LYS A 8 38.72 13.84 -42.47
CA LYS A 8 38.82 12.82 -41.42
C LYS A 8 37.42 12.62 -40.83
N LEU A 9 36.97 11.36 -40.74
CA LEU A 9 35.80 11.02 -39.91
C LEU A 9 36.09 11.40 -38.45
N PRO A 10 35.11 11.93 -37.70
CA PRO A 10 35.28 12.18 -36.28
C PRO A 10 35.53 10.87 -35.51
N SER A 11 36.50 10.90 -34.60
CA SER A 11 36.89 9.80 -33.71
C SER A 11 35.74 9.37 -32.78
N PRO A 12 35.76 8.13 -32.22
CA PRO A 12 34.72 7.65 -31.32
C PRO A 12 34.61 8.58 -30.08
N LYS A 13 33.37 8.92 -29.72
CA LYS A 13 33.01 9.90 -28.69
C LYS A 13 33.68 9.58 -27.34
N SER A 14 34.32 10.57 -26.73
CA SER A 14 34.80 10.53 -25.34
C SER A 14 33.62 10.30 -24.39
N ILE A 15 33.70 9.25 -23.56
CA ILE A 15 32.73 9.00 -22.48
C ILE A 15 32.92 10.09 -21.42
N THR A 16 31.84 10.71 -20.95
CA THR A 16 31.84 11.74 -19.89
C THR A 16 31.06 11.24 -18.67
N GLY A 17 31.54 11.51 -17.46
CA GLY A 17 30.85 11.13 -16.21
C GLY A 17 31.57 11.64 -14.97
N THR A 18 30.94 11.45 -13.80
CA THR A 18 31.49 11.84 -12.49
C THR A 18 31.37 10.67 -11.54
N GLN A 19 32.42 10.41 -10.76
CA GLN A 19 32.42 9.41 -9.69
C GLN A 19 32.60 10.12 -8.35
N VAL A 20 31.81 9.74 -7.35
CA VAL A 20 31.92 10.22 -5.97
C VAL A 20 32.02 9.02 -5.05
N THR A 21 33.01 9.04 -4.16
CA THR A 21 33.19 8.03 -3.12
C THR A 21 33.36 8.75 -1.79
N PHE A 22 32.62 8.31 -0.78
CA PHE A 22 32.67 8.91 0.56
C PHE A 22 32.46 7.84 1.63
N LYS A 23 32.96 8.13 2.85
CA LYS A 23 32.73 7.33 4.06
C LYS A 23 32.08 8.24 5.10
N PRO A 24 30.90 7.89 5.65
CA PRO A 24 30.27 8.70 6.70
C PRO A 24 31.13 8.77 7.96
N ASP A 25 31.04 9.90 8.67
CA ASP A 25 31.75 10.12 9.92
C ASP A 25 31.04 9.41 11.10
N ILE A 26 31.78 8.52 11.77
CA ILE A 26 31.28 7.73 12.91
C ILE A 26 31.00 8.58 14.16
N GLU A 27 31.56 9.79 14.26
CA GLU A 27 31.30 10.69 15.39
C GLU A 27 29.93 11.39 15.25
N VAL A 28 29.53 11.65 14.01
CA VAL A 28 28.29 12.35 13.66
C VAL A 28 27.10 11.39 13.59
N PHE A 29 27.27 10.24 12.93
CA PHE A 29 26.18 9.28 12.69
C PHE A 29 26.10 8.23 13.80
N LYS A 30 25.07 8.36 14.65
CA LYS A 30 24.78 7.44 15.76
C LYS A 30 23.45 6.71 15.51
N GLY A 31 23.40 5.42 15.80
CA GLY A 31 22.20 4.60 15.77
C GLY A 31 21.26 4.88 16.96
N ALA A 32 20.12 4.20 16.98
CA ALA A 32 19.08 4.37 18.01
C ALA A 32 19.58 4.18 19.45
N ASN A 33 20.66 3.42 19.63
CA ASN A 33 21.27 3.12 20.93
C ASN A 33 22.37 4.12 21.33
N GLY A 34 22.51 5.24 20.60
CA GLY A 34 23.56 6.25 20.81
C GLY A 34 24.98 5.81 20.40
N LYS A 35 25.14 4.58 19.92
CA LYS A 35 26.41 4.04 19.38
C LYS A 35 26.63 4.49 17.93
N PRO A 36 27.87 4.66 17.47
CA PRO A 36 28.16 4.91 16.06
C PRO A 36 27.50 3.86 15.15
N ASP A 37 26.75 4.31 14.16
CA ASP A 37 26.16 3.44 13.14
C ASP A 37 26.21 4.14 11.79
N VAL A 38 27.07 3.59 10.92
CA VAL A 38 27.27 4.05 9.53
C VAL A 38 26.87 2.96 8.54
N THR A 39 26.07 2.00 8.98
CA THR A 39 25.66 0.86 8.18
C THR A 39 24.61 1.30 7.17
N PHE A 40 24.92 1.14 5.88
CA PHE A 40 23.94 1.35 4.82
C PHE A 40 22.96 0.17 4.76
N GLU A 41 21.67 0.47 4.90
CA GLU A 41 20.61 -0.53 4.79
C GLU A 41 20.28 -0.80 3.31
N ALA A 42 20.67 -1.97 2.80
CA ALA A 42 20.54 -2.32 1.39
C ALA A 42 19.09 -2.30 0.89
N SER A 43 18.13 -2.77 1.71
CA SER A 43 16.70 -2.76 1.40
C SER A 43 16.16 -1.35 1.13
N ARG A 44 16.60 -0.34 1.91
CA ARG A 44 16.19 1.06 1.71
C ARG A 44 16.79 1.64 0.44
N LEU A 45 18.06 1.36 0.16
CA LEU A 45 18.72 1.79 -1.07
C LEU A 45 18.05 1.17 -2.30
N LEU A 46 17.78 -0.13 -2.25
CA LEU A 46 17.08 -0.88 -3.28
C LEU A 46 15.72 -0.26 -3.59
N GLY A 47 14.88 -0.08 -2.57
CA GLY A 47 13.56 0.53 -2.76
C GLY A 47 13.61 1.95 -3.32
N ARG A 48 14.61 2.76 -2.92
CA ARG A 48 14.76 4.13 -3.43
C ARG A 48 15.31 4.18 -4.85
N MET A 49 16.25 3.31 -5.22
CA MET A 49 16.78 3.23 -6.59
C MET A 49 15.73 2.76 -7.57
N ASP A 50 14.93 1.77 -7.18
CA ASP A 50 13.80 1.29 -7.96
C ASP A 50 12.77 2.42 -8.21
N GLU A 51 12.39 3.15 -7.15
CA GLU A 51 11.49 4.31 -7.24
C GLU A 51 12.03 5.41 -8.19
N ILE A 52 13.33 5.72 -8.13
CA ILE A 52 13.95 6.72 -9.03
C ILE A 52 13.97 6.22 -10.48
N ALA A 53 14.24 4.95 -10.71
CA ALA A 53 14.23 4.36 -12.05
C ALA A 53 12.82 4.42 -12.68
N TYR A 54 11.76 4.24 -11.90
CA TYR A 54 10.38 4.46 -12.36
C TYR A 54 10.08 5.91 -12.72
N LEU A 55 10.57 6.88 -11.95
CA LEU A 55 10.33 8.30 -12.20
C LEU A 55 11.09 8.83 -13.44
N ASN A 56 12.18 8.17 -13.82
CA ASN A 56 13.05 8.59 -14.92
C ASN A 56 13.08 7.51 -16.00
N ALA A 57 12.03 7.45 -16.81
CA ALA A 57 11.91 6.46 -17.87
C ALA A 57 13.17 6.45 -18.78
N GLY A 58 13.79 5.28 -18.90
CA GLY A 58 15.03 5.10 -19.67
C GLY A 58 16.34 5.29 -18.90
N LEU A 59 16.30 5.68 -17.62
CA LEU A 59 17.46 5.67 -16.74
C LEU A 59 17.72 4.25 -16.23
N ALA A 60 18.94 3.74 -16.44
CA ALA A 60 19.41 2.50 -15.84
C ALA A 60 20.23 2.83 -14.58
N LEU A 61 19.82 2.27 -13.45
CA LEU A 61 20.55 2.36 -12.19
C LEU A 61 21.06 0.99 -11.80
N THR A 62 22.25 0.94 -11.19
CA THR A 62 22.87 -0.31 -10.76
C THR A 62 23.33 -0.19 -9.32
N LEU A 63 22.91 -1.13 -8.47
CA LEU A 63 23.35 -1.26 -7.08
C LEU A 63 24.18 -2.52 -6.92
N THR A 64 25.39 -2.38 -6.40
CA THR A 64 26.26 -3.52 -6.04
C THR A 64 26.61 -3.40 -4.57
N ASP A 65 26.32 -4.44 -3.80
CA ASP A 65 26.68 -4.53 -2.39
C ASP A 65 27.92 -5.40 -2.25
N ASN A 66 29.04 -4.79 -1.85
CA ASN A 66 30.33 -5.47 -1.75
C ASN A 66 30.65 -6.05 -0.37
N ARG A 67 29.66 -6.13 0.54
CA ARG A 67 29.83 -6.74 1.86
C ARG A 67 29.83 -8.27 1.76
N GLU A 68 30.69 -8.91 2.55
CA GLU A 68 30.79 -10.37 2.60
C GLU A 68 29.45 -11.02 3.04
N GLY A 69 29.03 -12.08 2.34
CA GLY A 69 27.85 -12.89 2.71
C GLY A 69 26.51 -12.48 2.09
N VAL A 70 26.45 -11.41 1.28
CA VAL A 70 25.19 -10.93 0.65
C VAL A 70 24.82 -11.72 -0.62
N THR A 71 25.71 -12.55 -1.17
CA THR A 71 25.54 -13.29 -2.43
C THR A 71 25.01 -14.72 -2.27
N LYS A 72 23.82 -14.94 -1.71
CA LYS A 72 23.17 -16.28 -1.76
C LYS A 72 21.63 -16.24 -1.83
N SER A 73 21.03 -15.75 -2.92
CA SER A 73 19.61 -16.05 -3.21
C SER A 73 19.17 -15.69 -4.63
N ASN A 74 19.41 -16.59 -5.60
CA ASN A 74 18.45 -17.05 -6.64
C ASN A 74 19.11 -17.50 -7.95
N LYS A 75 19.58 -18.76 -7.99
CA LYS A 75 19.38 -19.74 -9.09
C LYS A 75 20.31 -20.94 -8.86
N LYS A 76 19.79 -22.01 -8.23
CA LYS A 76 20.33 -23.36 -8.49
C LYS A 76 19.95 -23.73 -9.93
N LYS A 77 20.80 -23.40 -10.90
CA LYS A 77 20.82 -24.07 -12.20
C LYS A 77 22.14 -24.85 -12.25
N LYS A 78 22.04 -26.17 -12.07
CA LYS A 78 23.15 -27.10 -12.30
C LYS A 78 23.57 -27.01 -13.77
N THR A 79 24.82 -26.66 -14.01
CA THR A 79 25.55 -27.07 -15.23
C THR A 79 26.81 -27.80 -14.77
N LYS A 80 26.94 -29.05 -15.21
CA LYS A 80 28.10 -29.92 -15.02
C LYS A 80 29.11 -29.65 -16.14
N SER A 81 30.31 -29.22 -15.75
CA SER A 81 31.62 -29.32 -16.43
C SER A 81 32.42 -28.12 -15.89
N GLY A 82 33.36 -28.26 -14.96
CA GLY A 82 34.50 -29.17 -15.05
C GLY A 82 35.60 -28.48 -15.85
N ASP A 83 36.06 -27.32 -15.35
CA ASP A 83 37.34 -26.65 -15.63
C ASP A 83 37.49 -25.54 -14.57
N GLU A 84 38.52 -25.63 -13.73
CA GLU A 84 38.84 -24.65 -12.68
C GLU A 84 39.60 -23.47 -13.28
N GLU A 85 38.88 -22.42 -13.70
CA GLU A 85 39.42 -21.07 -13.75
C GLU A 85 38.82 -20.27 -12.59
N SER A 86 39.70 -19.66 -11.78
CA SER A 86 39.35 -18.78 -10.68
C SER A 86 38.66 -17.52 -11.20
N LEU A 87 37.34 -17.59 -11.40
CA LEU A 87 36.49 -16.44 -11.66
C LEU A 87 36.41 -15.62 -10.37
N GLN A 88 36.79 -14.33 -10.45
CA GLN A 88 36.50 -13.35 -9.40
C GLN A 88 35.00 -13.44 -9.07
N GLU A 89 34.70 -13.66 -7.79
CA GLU A 89 33.33 -13.68 -7.29
C GLU A 89 32.78 -12.24 -7.25
N ASP A 90 32.43 -11.72 -8.43
CA ASP A 90 31.78 -10.42 -8.53
C ASP A 90 30.38 -10.50 -7.89
N ASN A 91 30.13 -9.65 -6.89
CA ASN A 91 28.82 -9.55 -6.26
C ASN A 91 27.73 -9.25 -7.31
N GLU A 92 26.59 -9.94 -7.27
CA GLU A 92 25.54 -9.82 -8.28
C GLU A 92 24.95 -8.40 -8.27
N ALA A 93 25.28 -7.62 -9.30
CA ALA A 93 24.80 -6.26 -9.47
C ALA A 93 23.29 -6.25 -9.79
N GLN A 94 22.51 -5.55 -8.97
CA GLN A 94 21.08 -5.38 -9.21
C GLN A 94 20.84 -4.21 -10.15
N ILE A 95 20.11 -4.45 -11.24
CA ILE A 95 19.85 -3.46 -12.30
C ILE A 95 18.39 -3.04 -12.24
N PHE A 96 18.13 -1.74 -12.12
CA PHE A 96 16.82 -1.12 -12.16
C PHE A 96 16.67 -0.35 -13.48
N TYR A 97 15.70 -0.75 -14.31
CA TYR A 97 15.44 -0.13 -15.60
C TYR A 97 13.97 -0.29 -15.99
N HIS A 98 13.24 0.83 -16.03
CA HIS A 98 11.80 0.87 -16.24
C HIS A 98 11.45 1.76 -17.44
N PRO A 99 11.36 1.20 -18.66
CA PRO A 99 11.08 1.99 -19.86
C PRO A 99 9.66 2.56 -19.88
N GLY A 100 8.68 1.91 -19.22
CA GLY A 100 7.32 2.44 -19.07
C GLY A 100 7.15 3.43 -17.91
N GLY A 101 8.21 3.69 -17.14
CA GLY A 101 8.26 4.70 -16.09
C GLY A 101 7.10 4.65 -15.10
N ILE A 102 6.41 5.77 -14.90
CA ILE A 102 5.31 5.89 -13.93
C ILE A 102 4.12 4.96 -14.20
N SER A 103 3.94 4.51 -15.45
CA SER A 103 2.89 3.55 -15.79
C SER A 103 3.18 2.18 -15.16
N GLU A 104 4.41 1.70 -15.27
CA GLU A 104 4.84 0.43 -14.64
C GLU A 104 4.78 0.54 -13.13
N TYR A 105 5.06 1.74 -12.58
CA TYR A 105 5.01 1.93 -11.13
C TYR A 105 3.57 1.85 -10.60
N VAL A 106 2.59 2.47 -11.27
CA VAL A 106 1.18 2.31 -10.88
C VAL A 106 0.72 0.86 -11.06
N GLU A 107 1.19 0.15 -12.09
CA GLU A 107 0.90 -1.28 -12.24
C GLU A 107 1.43 -2.10 -11.06
N LEU A 108 2.67 -1.84 -10.61
CA LEU A 108 3.27 -2.46 -9.43
C LEU A 108 2.44 -2.15 -8.16
N LEU A 109 2.05 -0.89 -7.96
CA LEU A 109 1.22 -0.46 -6.82
C LEU A 109 -0.20 -1.06 -6.87
N CYS A 110 -0.66 -1.47 -8.05
CA CYS A 110 -1.93 -2.14 -8.26
C CYS A 110 -1.82 -3.66 -8.37
N ASN A 111 -0.65 -4.24 -8.10
CA ASN A 111 -0.48 -5.68 -8.10
C ASN A 111 -1.42 -6.33 -7.07
N GLY A 112 -2.19 -7.34 -7.50
CA GLY A 112 -3.21 -8.00 -6.68
C GLY A 112 -4.53 -7.23 -6.48
N LYS A 113 -4.70 -6.07 -7.13
CA LYS A 113 -5.97 -5.31 -7.17
C LYS A 113 -6.71 -5.56 -8.48
N THR A 114 -8.04 -5.56 -8.43
CA THR A 114 -8.89 -5.78 -9.59
C THR A 114 -9.11 -4.45 -10.33
N PRO A 115 -8.61 -4.27 -11.57
CA PRO A 115 -8.80 -3.03 -12.30
C PRO A 115 -10.29 -2.79 -12.59
N LEU A 116 -10.76 -1.57 -12.35
CA LEU A 116 -12.14 -1.16 -12.68
C LEU A 116 -12.33 -1.06 -14.20
N LEU A 117 -11.31 -0.53 -14.85
CA LEU A 117 -11.23 -0.47 -16.30
C LEU A 117 -10.75 -1.84 -16.76
N SER A 118 -11.62 -2.61 -17.42
CA SER A 118 -11.22 -3.78 -18.17
C SER A 118 -11.58 -3.50 -19.62
N VAL A 119 -10.64 -2.95 -20.39
CA VAL A 119 -10.85 -2.85 -21.83
C VAL A 119 -10.78 -4.28 -22.35
N SER A 120 -11.91 -4.79 -22.88
CA SER A 120 -11.95 -6.11 -23.51
C SER A 120 -11.05 -6.08 -24.73
N THR A 121 -9.78 -6.42 -24.55
CA THR A 121 -8.94 -6.80 -25.68
C THR A 121 -9.53 -8.11 -26.17
N LYS A 122 -10.31 -8.08 -27.27
CA LYS A 122 -10.68 -9.32 -27.98
C LYS A 122 -9.38 -10.04 -28.34
N LYS A 123 -8.94 -10.98 -27.51
CA LYS A 123 -7.88 -11.93 -27.85
C LYS A 123 -8.47 -12.80 -28.95
N SER A 124 -7.99 -12.63 -30.18
CA SER A 124 -8.12 -13.65 -31.21
C SER A 124 -7.45 -14.92 -30.70
N SER A 125 -8.25 -15.85 -30.21
CA SER A 125 -7.84 -17.22 -29.91
C SER A 125 -7.60 -17.95 -31.24
N LYS A 126 -6.38 -17.81 -31.78
CA LYS A 126 -5.81 -18.85 -32.65
C LYS A 126 -4.45 -19.24 -32.09
N GLY A 127 -4.34 -20.54 -31.78
CA GLY A 127 -3.26 -21.11 -31.00
C GLY A 127 -1.89 -20.98 -31.66
N ALA A 128 -0.87 -20.84 -30.81
CA ALA A 128 0.51 -21.15 -31.15
C ALA A 128 1.14 -21.86 -29.94
N LYS A 129 1.26 -23.18 -30.07
CA LYS A 129 2.07 -24.02 -29.17
C LYS A 129 3.54 -23.69 -29.41
N GLY A 130 4.30 -23.56 -28.32
CA GLY A 130 5.76 -23.70 -28.26
C GLY A 130 6.59 -22.53 -28.78
N LYS A 131 7.17 -21.74 -27.86
CA LYS A 131 8.50 -21.11 -27.97
C LYS A 131 8.94 -20.53 -26.62
N SER A 132 10.25 -20.57 -26.37
CA SER A 132 10.91 -20.42 -25.07
C SER A 132 10.87 -18.98 -24.51
N LYS A 133 11.08 -18.88 -23.19
CA LYS A 133 10.98 -17.66 -22.36
C LYS A 133 11.98 -16.55 -22.72
N ALA A 134 12.98 -16.80 -23.58
CA ALA A 134 14.08 -15.88 -23.87
C ALA A 134 13.89 -15.03 -25.15
N GLU A 135 12.98 -15.40 -26.06
CA GLU A 135 12.69 -14.61 -27.28
C GLU A 135 11.56 -13.58 -27.10
N LYS A 136 10.97 -13.46 -25.91
CA LYS A 136 9.86 -12.53 -25.64
C LYS A 136 10.28 -11.07 -25.43
N LEU A 137 11.57 -10.74 -25.35
CA LEU A 137 12.02 -9.42 -24.88
C LEU A 137 12.30 -8.35 -25.95
N ILE A 138 12.19 -8.62 -27.27
CA ILE A 138 12.65 -7.66 -28.30
C ILE A 138 11.59 -7.28 -29.36
N LYS A 139 10.39 -7.87 -29.36
CA LYS A 139 9.32 -7.42 -30.28
C LYS A 139 7.96 -7.40 -29.58
N LYS A 140 7.60 -6.28 -28.93
CA LYS A 140 6.20 -5.99 -28.60
C LYS A 140 5.44 -5.79 -29.93
N PRO A 141 4.34 -6.52 -30.18
CA PRO A 141 3.61 -6.39 -31.44
C PRO A 141 2.89 -5.04 -31.44
N LYS A 142 3.26 -4.13 -32.35
CA LYS A 142 2.39 -3.01 -32.73
C LYS A 142 1.10 -3.61 -33.30
N LYS A 143 0.05 -3.66 -32.49
CA LYS A 143 -1.28 -4.05 -32.95
C LYS A 143 -2.01 -2.81 -33.46
N ASN A 144 -2.61 -2.95 -34.63
CA ASN A 144 -3.52 -1.99 -35.25
C ASN A 144 -4.67 -1.64 -34.28
N ILE A 145 -4.54 -0.53 -33.56
CA ILE A 145 -5.68 0.21 -32.99
C ILE A 145 -5.87 1.37 -33.97
N GLY A 146 -6.65 1.12 -35.02
CA GLY A 146 -6.96 2.15 -36.01
C GLY A 146 -7.89 3.19 -35.40
N ASN A 147 -7.41 4.44 -35.34
CA ASN A 147 -8.19 5.67 -35.20
C ASN A 147 -8.80 6.04 -33.83
N ASP A 148 -8.28 5.51 -32.71
CA ASP A 148 -8.59 6.07 -31.38
C ASP A 148 -7.56 7.17 -31.04
N PRO A 149 -7.95 8.47 -31.05
CA PRO A 149 -7.08 9.60 -30.82
C PRO A 149 -6.71 9.75 -29.35
N VAL A 150 -7.14 8.85 -28.45
CA VAL A 150 -6.88 8.93 -27.01
C VAL A 150 -6.12 7.69 -26.49
N VAL A 151 -5.63 6.84 -27.40
CA VAL A 151 -4.80 5.66 -27.06
C VAL A 151 -3.51 6.05 -26.37
N ASP A 152 -2.98 7.24 -26.65
CA ASP A 152 -1.80 7.80 -25.99
C ASP A 152 -2.02 8.14 -24.51
N LEU A 153 -3.28 8.35 -24.09
CA LEU A 153 -3.65 8.56 -22.69
C LEU A 153 -3.93 7.26 -21.93
N LEU A 154 -3.71 6.09 -22.53
CA LEU A 154 -3.90 4.79 -21.87
C LEU A 154 -2.61 3.97 -21.89
N SER A 155 -2.39 3.21 -20.82
CA SER A 155 -1.33 2.21 -20.76
C SER A 155 -1.54 1.08 -21.78
N ASP A 156 -0.49 0.30 -22.04
CA ASP A 156 -0.52 -0.87 -22.95
C ASP A 156 -1.65 -1.87 -22.61
N ASP A 157 -2.02 -1.98 -21.33
CA ASP A 157 -3.10 -2.86 -20.84
C ASP A 157 -4.48 -2.20 -20.84
N GLY A 158 -4.58 -0.90 -21.13
CA GLY A 158 -5.80 -0.12 -21.17
C GLY A 158 -6.41 0.21 -19.82
N ASN A 159 -5.73 -0.10 -18.72
CA ASN A 159 -6.29 -0.01 -17.36
C ASN A 159 -5.80 1.21 -16.58
N THR A 160 -4.77 1.89 -17.06
CA THR A 160 -4.18 3.09 -16.44
C THR A 160 -4.29 4.26 -17.39
N ILE A 161 -4.83 5.37 -16.91
CA ILE A 161 -4.88 6.64 -17.63
C ILE A 161 -3.55 7.36 -17.40
N LEU A 162 -2.90 7.74 -18.49
CA LEU A 162 -1.60 8.40 -18.51
C LEU A 162 -1.75 9.83 -19.01
N PHE A 163 -1.04 10.74 -18.37
CA PHE A 163 -0.95 12.13 -18.80
C PHE A 163 0.50 12.58 -18.68
N SER A 164 1.02 13.20 -19.74
CA SER A 164 2.31 13.87 -19.73
C SER A 164 2.16 15.20 -20.44
N GLY A 165 2.54 16.29 -19.78
CA GLY A 165 2.43 17.62 -20.35
C GLY A 165 3.32 18.62 -19.61
N SER A 166 3.35 19.84 -20.12
CA SER A 166 3.98 20.98 -19.46
C SER A 166 3.01 22.14 -19.44
N SER A 167 2.81 22.79 -18.29
CA SER A 167 2.07 24.05 -18.28
C SER A 167 3.00 25.18 -18.73
N THR A 168 2.60 25.92 -19.75
CA THR A 168 3.12 27.28 -20.00
C THR A 168 2.04 28.23 -19.53
N SER A 169 2.21 28.87 -18.37
CA SER A 169 1.31 29.95 -17.99
C SER A 169 1.68 31.19 -18.80
N THR A 170 0.86 31.50 -19.81
CA THR A 170 0.99 32.76 -20.53
C THR A 170 0.30 33.84 -19.69
N THR A 171 1.05 34.53 -18.83
CA THR A 171 0.54 35.72 -18.15
C THR A 171 0.46 36.86 -19.16
N THR A 172 -0.71 37.07 -19.79
CA THR A 172 -1.00 38.29 -20.55
C THR A 172 -1.22 39.46 -19.59
N THR A 173 -0.14 40.07 -19.10
CA THR A 173 -0.18 41.44 -18.60
C THR A 173 -0.16 42.40 -19.79
N LYS A 174 -1.23 43.18 -19.97
CA LYS A 174 -1.30 44.28 -20.93
C LYS A 174 -0.02 45.15 -20.80
N GLY A 175 0.82 45.19 -21.84
CA GLY A 175 1.77 46.28 -22.06
C GLY A 175 3.25 46.08 -21.72
N LYS A 176 3.72 44.91 -21.27
CA LYS A 176 5.17 44.63 -21.14
C LYS A 176 5.49 43.25 -21.70
N LYS A 177 6.58 43.13 -22.47
CA LYS A 177 7.13 41.84 -22.95
C LYS A 177 7.32 40.93 -21.72
N GLY A 178 6.45 39.94 -21.57
CA GLY A 178 6.44 39.05 -20.42
C GLY A 178 7.67 38.15 -20.42
N THR A 179 8.34 38.08 -19.28
CA THR A 179 9.25 36.98 -18.95
C THR A 179 8.43 35.69 -18.95
N ALA A 180 8.84 34.69 -19.74
CA ALA A 180 8.17 33.39 -19.76
C ALA A 180 8.13 32.82 -18.33
N ALA A 181 6.93 32.57 -17.80
CA ALA A 181 6.78 31.93 -16.51
C ALA A 181 7.41 30.52 -16.57
N PRO A 182 8.02 30.04 -15.47
CA PRO A 182 8.68 28.75 -15.45
C PRO A 182 7.68 27.65 -15.81
N SER A 183 7.99 26.88 -16.84
CA SER A 183 7.14 25.77 -17.27
C SER A 183 7.19 24.65 -16.24
N VAL A 184 6.03 24.19 -15.76
CA VAL A 184 5.96 23.05 -14.84
C VAL A 184 5.78 21.78 -15.68
N GLY A 185 6.74 20.87 -15.61
CA GLY A 185 6.59 19.53 -16.19
C GLY A 185 5.66 18.68 -15.33
N ILE A 186 4.73 17.95 -15.94
CA ILE A 186 3.70 17.19 -15.23
C ILE A 186 3.60 15.80 -15.86
N SER A 187 3.72 14.76 -15.04
CA SER A 187 3.49 13.38 -15.42
C SER A 187 2.58 12.70 -14.40
N ILE A 188 1.46 12.14 -14.86
CA ILE A 188 0.40 11.58 -14.01
C ILE A 188 0.00 10.21 -14.55
N ALA A 189 -0.21 9.25 -13.65
CA ALA A 189 -0.78 7.95 -13.94
C ALA A 189 -1.92 7.65 -12.96
N LEU A 190 -3.10 7.29 -13.47
CA LEU A 190 -4.33 7.08 -12.68
C LEU A 190 -4.94 5.72 -12.99
N ARG A 191 -5.23 4.94 -11.95
CA ARG A 191 -5.90 3.63 -12.09
C ARG A 191 -6.94 3.45 -10.99
N TRP A 192 -8.18 3.20 -11.38
CA TRP A 192 -9.24 2.81 -10.45
C TRP A 192 -9.27 1.29 -10.30
N SER A 193 -9.48 0.83 -9.06
CA SER A 193 -9.69 -0.58 -8.73
C SER A 193 -11.09 -0.78 -8.17
N SER A 194 -11.79 -1.83 -8.62
CA SER A 194 -13.17 -2.09 -8.24
C SER A 194 -13.29 -2.61 -6.80
N ASP A 195 -12.29 -3.36 -6.35
CA ASP A 195 -12.20 -4.02 -5.05
C ASP A 195 -11.60 -3.15 -3.93
N MET A 196 -11.23 -1.91 -4.25
CA MET A 196 -10.64 -0.96 -3.31
C MET A 196 -11.62 0.15 -2.95
N TYR A 197 -11.58 0.56 -1.68
CA TYR A 197 -12.49 1.55 -1.07
C TYR A 197 -11.76 2.79 -0.55
N THR A 198 -10.44 2.88 -0.75
CA THR A 198 -9.58 3.99 -0.32
C THR A 198 -8.83 4.55 -1.50
N GLU A 199 -8.49 5.84 -1.43
CA GLU A 199 -7.56 6.46 -2.39
C GLU A 199 -6.11 6.23 -1.94
N SER A 200 -5.21 6.04 -2.90
CA SER A 200 -3.77 5.92 -2.69
C SER A 200 -3.04 6.79 -3.70
N ILE A 201 -2.51 7.93 -3.24
CA ILE A 201 -1.82 8.90 -4.11
C ILE A 201 -0.35 8.97 -3.70
N LEU A 202 0.54 8.59 -4.62
CA LEU A 202 1.97 8.87 -4.50
C LEU A 202 2.28 10.17 -5.24
N SER A 203 3.03 11.06 -4.61
CA SER A 203 3.33 12.36 -5.17
C SER A 203 4.82 12.71 -5.05
N PHE A 204 5.33 13.33 -6.11
CA PHE A 204 6.73 13.68 -6.26
C PHE A 204 6.89 15.09 -6.85
N CYS A 205 7.92 15.80 -6.38
CA CYS A 205 8.40 17.04 -6.99
C CYS A 205 9.91 16.88 -7.23
N ASN A 206 10.38 17.02 -8.47
CA ASN A 206 11.79 16.88 -8.84
C ASN A 206 12.45 15.60 -8.30
N ASN A 207 11.80 14.44 -8.46
CA ASN A 207 12.20 13.13 -7.92
C ASN A 207 12.19 13.00 -6.38
N ILE A 208 11.78 14.03 -5.64
CA ILE A 208 11.63 14.01 -4.18
C ILE A 208 10.18 13.68 -3.82
N ARG A 209 9.99 12.70 -2.92
CA ARG A 209 8.66 12.26 -2.49
C ARG A 209 8.03 13.27 -1.53
N THR A 210 6.88 13.82 -1.91
CA THR A 210 6.07 14.72 -1.07
C THR A 210 5.07 13.91 -0.24
N ARG A 211 5.50 13.43 0.93
CA ARG A 211 4.70 12.52 1.78
C ARG A 211 3.39 13.15 2.25
N ASP A 212 3.39 14.46 2.47
CA ASP A 212 2.25 15.22 3.00
C ASP A 212 1.44 15.91 1.89
N GLY A 213 1.76 15.60 0.62
CA GLY A 213 1.10 16.13 -0.56
C GLY A 213 1.57 17.54 -0.91
N GLY A 214 0.62 18.44 -1.19
CA GLY A 214 0.89 19.83 -1.56
C GLY A 214 0.03 20.32 -2.72
N THR A 215 0.42 21.46 -3.28
CA THR A 215 -0.37 22.18 -4.29
C THR A 215 -0.64 21.37 -5.57
N HIS A 216 0.30 20.53 -6.01
CA HIS A 216 0.14 19.59 -7.13
C HIS A 216 -0.91 18.52 -6.86
N VAL A 217 -0.91 17.94 -5.65
CA VAL A 217 -1.91 16.93 -5.25
C VAL A 217 -3.30 17.54 -5.14
N ASP A 218 -3.40 18.76 -4.60
CA ASP A 218 -4.69 19.47 -4.50
C ASP A 218 -5.24 19.81 -5.88
N GLY A 219 -4.37 20.20 -6.83
CA GLY A 219 -4.72 20.40 -8.24
C GLY A 219 -5.26 19.13 -8.90
N LEU A 220 -4.57 17.99 -8.70
CA LEU A 220 -5.00 16.67 -9.17
C LEU A 220 -6.39 16.30 -8.64
N LYS A 221 -6.59 16.37 -7.31
CA LYS A 221 -7.84 16.00 -6.65
C LYS A 221 -9.02 16.87 -7.11
N SER A 222 -8.77 18.18 -7.22
CA SER A 222 -9.74 19.17 -7.71
C SER A 222 -10.17 18.87 -9.15
N SER A 223 -9.20 18.67 -10.04
CA SER A 223 -9.43 18.46 -11.47
C SER A 223 -10.25 17.21 -11.76
N ILE A 224 -9.89 16.08 -11.15
CA ILE A 224 -10.65 14.82 -11.28
C ILE A 224 -12.11 15.01 -10.85
N THR A 225 -12.31 15.58 -9.65
CA THR A 225 -13.66 15.79 -9.09
C THR A 225 -14.50 16.71 -9.97
N ARG A 226 -13.91 17.81 -10.45
CA ARG A 226 -14.60 18.82 -11.26
C ARG A 226 -15.00 18.27 -12.63
N THR A 227 -14.05 17.67 -13.36
CA THR A 227 -14.29 17.13 -14.71
C THR A 227 -15.33 16.02 -14.71
N ILE A 228 -15.27 15.08 -13.76
CA ILE A 228 -16.24 14.00 -13.66
C ILE A 228 -17.65 14.53 -13.37
N ASN A 229 -17.82 15.48 -12.44
CA ASN A 229 -19.12 16.07 -12.17
C ASN A 229 -19.68 16.89 -13.35
N GLN A 230 -18.82 17.64 -14.05
CA GLN A 230 -19.22 18.38 -15.26
C GLN A 230 -19.70 17.42 -16.36
N MET A 231 -18.96 16.34 -16.60
CA MET A 231 -19.34 15.34 -17.60
C MET A 231 -20.54 14.48 -17.17
N ALA A 232 -20.72 14.20 -15.88
CA ALA A 232 -21.89 13.51 -15.36
C ALA A 232 -23.19 14.31 -15.57
N ARG A 233 -23.13 15.65 -15.43
CA ARG A 233 -24.24 16.54 -15.77
C ARG A 233 -24.50 16.59 -17.28
N LYS A 234 -23.43 16.75 -18.08
CA LYS A 234 -23.53 16.80 -19.55
C LYS A 234 -24.13 15.52 -20.15
N THR A 235 -23.84 14.35 -19.58
CA THR A 235 -24.36 13.05 -20.02
C THR A 235 -25.71 12.68 -19.40
N GLY A 236 -26.29 13.53 -18.54
CA GLY A 236 -27.59 13.29 -17.89
C GLY A 236 -27.58 12.21 -16.81
N LYS A 237 -26.40 11.73 -16.39
CA LYS A 237 -26.24 10.75 -15.28
C LYS A 237 -26.48 11.41 -13.91
N LEU A 238 -26.26 12.72 -13.81
CA LEU A 238 -26.62 13.55 -12.67
C LEU A 238 -27.71 14.55 -13.12
N LYS A 239 -28.89 14.54 -12.50
CA LYS A 239 -29.96 15.48 -12.87
C LYS A 239 -29.62 16.89 -12.37
N GLU A 240 -30.22 17.92 -12.95
CA GLU A 240 -29.92 19.33 -12.57
C GLU A 240 -30.22 19.65 -11.10
N GLY A 241 -31.14 18.93 -10.47
CA GLY A 241 -31.47 19.06 -9.04
C GLY A 241 -30.67 18.15 -8.09
N ASP A 242 -29.86 17.22 -8.61
CA ASP A 242 -29.08 16.32 -7.77
C ASP A 242 -27.80 17.00 -7.29
N SER A 243 -27.41 16.73 -6.05
CA SER A 243 -26.13 17.19 -5.51
C SER A 243 -24.96 16.57 -6.27
N ASN A 244 -23.91 17.36 -6.53
CA ASN A 244 -22.67 16.84 -7.13
C ASN A 244 -22.08 15.70 -6.28
N LEU A 245 -21.41 14.75 -6.95
CA LEU A 245 -20.68 13.68 -6.30
C LEU A 245 -19.49 14.26 -5.52
N PRO A 246 -19.43 14.06 -4.19
CA PRO A 246 -18.27 14.45 -3.40
C PRO A 246 -16.98 13.80 -3.89
N GLY A 247 -15.88 14.56 -3.87
CA GLY A 247 -14.59 14.11 -4.41
C GLY A 247 -14.02 12.86 -3.73
N GLU A 248 -14.37 12.61 -2.46
CA GLU A 248 -13.98 11.38 -1.74
C GLU A 248 -14.54 10.11 -2.39
N PHE A 249 -15.76 10.15 -2.92
CA PHE A 249 -16.38 9.00 -3.58
C PHE A 249 -15.91 8.85 -5.02
N VAL A 250 -15.66 9.97 -5.71
CA VAL A 250 -15.10 9.96 -7.06
C VAL A 250 -13.71 9.31 -7.09
N ARG A 251 -12.91 9.53 -6.04
CA ARG A 251 -11.56 8.97 -5.90
C ARG A 251 -11.53 7.65 -5.14
N GLU A 252 -12.68 7.06 -4.81
CA GLU A 252 -12.72 5.76 -4.15
C GLU A 252 -12.05 4.69 -5.04
N GLY A 253 -11.07 3.98 -4.47
CA GLY A 253 -10.32 2.94 -5.19
C GLY A 253 -9.33 3.48 -6.22
N LEU A 254 -9.09 4.80 -6.27
CA LEU A 254 -8.08 5.42 -7.12
C LEU A 254 -6.68 5.16 -6.56
N THR A 255 -5.82 4.53 -7.35
CA THR A 255 -4.37 4.57 -7.18
C THR A 255 -3.80 5.55 -8.20
N ALA A 256 -3.15 6.61 -7.72
CA ALA A 256 -2.58 7.66 -8.56
C ALA A 256 -1.11 7.89 -8.24
N LEU A 257 -0.34 8.21 -9.28
CA LEU A 257 1.01 8.74 -9.16
C LEU A 257 1.08 10.08 -9.89
N ILE A 258 1.57 11.11 -9.20
CA ILE A 258 1.85 12.42 -9.77
C ILE A 258 3.32 12.80 -9.55
N SER A 259 4.02 13.12 -10.63
CA SER A 259 5.37 13.67 -10.61
C SER A 259 5.35 15.03 -11.30
N VAL A 260 5.82 16.07 -10.59
CA VAL A 260 5.96 17.42 -11.14
C VAL A 260 7.42 17.84 -11.17
N ASN A 261 7.81 18.54 -12.22
CA ASN A 261 9.12 19.14 -12.38
C ASN A 261 8.98 20.66 -12.33
N VAL A 262 9.49 21.27 -11.24
CA VAL A 262 9.35 22.69 -10.94
C VAL A 262 10.73 23.32 -10.89
N ALA A 263 10.93 24.45 -11.56
CA ALA A 263 12.24 25.12 -11.61
C ALA A 263 12.70 25.59 -10.23
N GLU A 264 11.81 26.24 -9.48
CA GLU A 264 12.07 26.80 -8.14
C GLU A 264 11.05 26.22 -7.14
N PRO A 265 11.26 24.98 -6.65
CA PRO A 265 10.32 24.35 -5.73
C PRO A 265 10.46 24.92 -4.30
N GLU A 266 9.35 25.37 -3.76
CA GLU A 266 9.16 25.81 -2.39
C GLU A 266 8.44 24.71 -1.60
N PHE A 267 8.97 24.34 -0.44
CA PHE A 267 8.37 23.33 0.43
C PHE A 267 7.97 23.91 1.77
N GLU A 268 6.87 23.41 2.33
CA GLU A 268 6.49 23.70 3.70
C GLU A 268 7.38 22.90 4.65
N GLY A 269 8.13 23.61 5.51
CA GLY A 269 8.98 23.01 6.54
C GLY A 269 10.27 22.36 6.02
N GLN A 270 11.09 21.91 6.97
CA GLN A 270 12.45 21.43 6.69
C GLN A 270 12.49 20.05 5.99
N THR A 271 11.48 19.22 6.23
CA THR A 271 11.45 17.82 5.73
C THR A 271 11.11 17.69 4.25
N LYS A 272 10.89 18.82 3.54
CA LYS A 272 10.44 18.86 2.13
C LYS A 272 9.22 17.95 1.88
N GLY A 273 8.36 17.81 2.89
CA GLY A 273 7.24 16.86 2.91
C GLY A 273 6.07 17.31 2.05
N ARG A 274 5.88 18.62 1.89
CA ARG A 274 4.73 19.23 1.23
C ARG A 274 5.14 20.36 0.28
N LEU A 275 4.64 20.33 -0.95
CA LEU A 275 4.92 21.38 -1.96
C LEU A 275 4.03 22.61 -1.73
N GLY A 276 4.65 23.79 -1.64
CA GLY A 276 4.00 25.06 -1.32
C GLY A 276 3.74 26.00 -2.50
N ASN A 277 4.35 25.76 -3.67
CA ASN A 277 4.22 26.61 -4.88
C ASN A 277 2.74 26.80 -5.32
N PRO A 278 2.13 27.99 -5.16
CA PRO A 278 0.72 28.20 -5.46
C PRO A 278 0.38 28.10 -6.97
N GLU A 279 1.34 28.38 -7.85
CA GLU A 279 1.22 28.33 -9.31
C GLU A 279 1.15 26.90 -9.88
N VAL A 280 1.63 25.91 -9.11
CA VAL A 280 1.61 24.50 -9.52
C VAL A 280 0.18 23.95 -9.49
N ARG A 281 -0.66 24.38 -8.53
CA ARG A 281 -2.06 23.94 -8.45
C ARG A 281 -2.88 24.23 -9.71
N PRO A 282 -3.01 25.49 -10.20
CA PRO A 282 -3.76 25.79 -11.42
C PRO A 282 -3.10 25.19 -12.67
N SER A 283 -1.77 25.05 -12.67
CA SER A 283 -1.03 24.39 -13.75
C SER A 283 -1.43 22.93 -13.92
N VAL A 284 -1.42 22.16 -12.83
CA VAL A 284 -1.85 20.74 -12.84
C VAL A 284 -3.35 20.64 -13.13
N ASP A 285 -4.16 21.46 -12.48
CA ASP A 285 -5.62 21.41 -12.60
C ASP A 285 -6.09 21.67 -14.04
N GLY A 286 -5.54 22.70 -14.70
CA GLY A 286 -5.89 23.07 -16.07
C GLY A 286 -5.39 22.08 -17.11
N ALA A 287 -4.13 21.65 -17.00
CA ALA A 287 -3.53 20.72 -17.96
C ALA A 287 -4.21 19.34 -17.91
N LEU A 288 -4.50 18.83 -16.69
CA LEU A 288 -5.21 17.57 -16.52
C LEU A 288 -6.67 17.66 -16.94
N ALA A 289 -7.35 18.79 -16.66
CA ALA A 289 -8.78 18.91 -16.95
C ALA A 289 -9.08 18.82 -18.46
N ALA A 290 -8.21 19.39 -19.30
CA ALA A 290 -8.35 19.34 -20.75
C ALA A 290 -8.27 17.90 -21.28
N GLU A 291 -7.23 17.15 -20.88
CA GLU A 291 -7.05 15.77 -21.34
C GLU A 291 -8.07 14.80 -20.75
N LEU A 292 -8.46 14.98 -19.48
CA LEU A 292 -9.55 14.19 -18.91
C LEU A 292 -10.86 14.43 -19.65
N THR A 293 -11.20 15.69 -19.96
CA THR A 293 -12.42 16.00 -20.73
C THR A 293 -12.39 15.33 -22.10
N ARG A 294 -11.26 15.39 -22.81
CA ARG A 294 -11.06 14.70 -24.08
C ARG A 294 -11.23 13.19 -23.95
N LEU A 295 -10.66 12.58 -22.90
CA LEU A 295 -10.82 11.15 -22.61
C LEU A 295 -12.28 10.79 -22.38
N TRP A 296 -12.99 11.56 -21.57
CA TRP A 296 -14.41 11.33 -21.27
C TRP A 296 -15.31 11.44 -22.49
N GLU A 297 -15.02 12.37 -23.41
CA GLU A 297 -15.79 12.55 -24.64
C GLU A 297 -15.57 11.40 -25.62
N TRP A 298 -14.35 10.87 -25.70
CA TRP A 298 -14.02 9.79 -26.64
C TRP A 298 -14.29 8.39 -26.07
N ARG A 299 -14.16 8.23 -24.75
CA ARG A 299 -14.34 6.99 -24.01
C ARG A 299 -15.33 7.17 -22.86
N PRO A 300 -16.63 7.41 -23.17
CA PRO A 300 -17.66 7.56 -22.16
C PRO A 300 -17.86 6.29 -21.33
N ASP A 301 -17.49 5.12 -21.86
CA ASP A 301 -17.54 3.83 -21.16
C ASP A 301 -16.68 3.82 -19.88
N ILE A 302 -15.53 4.49 -19.91
CA ILE A 302 -14.62 4.62 -18.76
C ILE A 302 -15.27 5.53 -17.71
N LEU A 303 -15.80 6.68 -18.15
CA LEU A 303 -16.47 7.65 -17.28
C LEU A 303 -17.68 7.02 -16.59
N GLU A 304 -18.52 6.28 -17.32
CA GLU A 304 -19.73 5.64 -16.78
C GLU A 304 -19.41 4.68 -15.64
N LYS A 305 -18.38 3.83 -15.80
CA LYS A 305 -17.95 2.91 -14.74
C LYS A 305 -17.45 3.64 -13.48
N ILE A 306 -16.74 4.76 -13.66
CA ILE A 306 -16.25 5.56 -12.55
C ILE A 306 -17.42 6.24 -11.82
N ILE A 307 -18.38 6.81 -12.56
CA ILE A 307 -19.59 7.42 -12.00
C ILE A 307 -20.42 6.38 -11.24
N GLU A 308 -20.64 5.20 -11.82
CA GLU A 308 -21.41 4.12 -11.18
C GLU A 308 -20.78 3.71 -9.85
N LYS A 309 -19.46 3.47 -9.81
CA LYS A 309 -18.74 3.18 -8.57
C LYS A 309 -18.86 4.32 -7.55
N ALA A 310 -18.71 5.57 -7.99
CA ALA A 310 -18.82 6.74 -7.11
C ALA A 310 -20.24 6.92 -6.54
N SER A 311 -21.29 6.68 -7.33
CA SER A 311 -22.68 6.71 -6.87
C SER A 311 -22.97 5.59 -5.88
N MET A 312 -22.48 4.37 -6.13
CA MET A 312 -22.57 3.26 -5.17
C MET A 312 -21.85 3.59 -3.85
N ALA A 313 -20.64 4.16 -3.92
CA ALA A 313 -19.87 4.60 -2.77
C ALA A 313 -20.60 5.68 -1.96
N GLN A 314 -21.21 6.66 -2.62
CA GLN A 314 -22.02 7.69 -1.97
C GLN A 314 -23.23 7.09 -1.25
N ALA A 315 -23.98 6.20 -1.92
CA ALA A 315 -25.12 5.52 -1.34
C ALA A 315 -24.72 4.67 -0.12
N ALA A 316 -23.62 3.93 -0.22
CA ALA A 316 -23.05 3.17 0.88
C ALA A 316 -22.63 4.08 2.04
N SER A 317 -22.02 5.24 1.77
CA SER A 317 -21.63 6.20 2.80
C SER A 317 -22.84 6.83 3.51
N VAL A 318 -23.90 7.18 2.79
CA VAL A 318 -25.15 7.67 3.38
C VAL A 318 -25.79 6.58 4.25
N ALA A 319 -25.86 5.35 3.76
CA ALA A 319 -26.33 4.21 4.54
C ALA A 319 -25.46 3.97 5.79
N ALA A 320 -24.14 4.09 5.67
CA ALA A 320 -23.20 3.98 6.79
C ALA A 320 -23.36 5.13 7.80
N LYS A 321 -23.64 6.36 7.36
CA LYS A 321 -23.93 7.49 8.24
C LYS A 321 -25.23 7.25 9.00
N ALA A 322 -26.29 6.82 8.32
CA ALA A 322 -27.57 6.47 8.96
C ALA A 322 -27.40 5.30 9.96
N ALA A 323 -26.65 4.27 9.59
CA ALA A 323 -26.34 3.14 10.48
C ALA A 323 -25.52 3.60 11.70
N ARG A 324 -24.48 4.41 11.49
CA ARG A 324 -23.69 5.01 12.58
C ARG A 324 -24.55 5.85 13.51
N GLU A 325 -25.43 6.67 12.97
CA GLU A 325 -26.29 7.53 13.77
C GLU A 325 -27.31 6.71 14.56
N LEU A 326 -27.86 5.66 13.96
CA LEU A 326 -28.73 4.70 14.65
C LEU A 326 -27.98 3.98 15.79
N VAL A 327 -26.74 3.55 15.55
CA VAL A 327 -25.88 2.98 16.59
C VAL A 327 -25.58 4.03 17.66
N ARG A 328 -25.17 5.25 17.30
CA ARG A 328 -24.88 6.33 18.27
C ARG A 328 -26.09 6.67 19.12
N ARG A 329 -27.28 6.79 18.53
CA ARG A 329 -28.52 7.00 19.28
C ARG A 329 -28.82 5.83 20.21
N LYS A 330 -28.65 4.59 19.75
CA LYS A 330 -28.75 3.40 20.62
C LYS A 330 -27.74 3.48 21.77
N THR A 331 -26.46 3.72 21.51
CA THR A 331 -25.41 3.86 22.54
C THR A 331 -25.72 4.95 23.57
N LEU A 332 -26.27 6.10 23.15
CA LEU A 332 -26.68 7.18 24.05
C LEU A 332 -27.91 6.82 24.91
N LEU A 333 -28.82 6.00 24.39
CA LEU A 333 -30.02 5.52 25.09
C LEU A 333 -29.76 4.23 25.90
N THR A 334 -28.74 3.46 25.54
CA THR A 334 -28.41 2.15 26.11
C THR A 334 -26.93 2.11 26.49
N SER A 335 -26.55 2.80 27.56
CA SER A 335 -25.18 2.79 28.09
C SER A 335 -24.70 1.43 28.62
N ALA A 336 -25.42 0.31 28.40
CA ALA A 336 -25.13 -0.95 29.06
C ALA A 336 -25.55 -2.23 28.32
N VAL A 337 -25.82 -2.23 27.00
CA VAL A 337 -26.06 -3.50 26.30
C VAL A 337 -24.75 -4.02 25.73
N LEU A 338 -24.00 -4.68 26.61
CA LEU A 338 -22.88 -5.51 26.23
C LEU A 338 -23.35 -6.58 25.22
N PRO A 339 -22.52 -6.99 24.26
CA PRO A 339 -22.90 -8.03 23.30
C PRO A 339 -23.38 -9.27 24.06
N GLY A 340 -24.51 -9.86 23.66
CA GLY A 340 -25.08 -11.02 24.38
C GLY A 340 -24.17 -12.26 24.44
N LYS A 341 -23.10 -12.29 23.63
CA LYS A 341 -22.05 -13.31 23.65
C LYS A 341 -20.90 -13.01 24.62
N LEU A 342 -20.73 -11.75 25.02
CA LEU A 342 -19.66 -11.33 25.91
C LEU A 342 -19.91 -11.89 27.31
N SER A 343 -18.93 -12.62 27.82
CA SER A 343 -18.87 -12.91 29.25
C SER A 343 -18.04 -11.81 29.90
N ASP A 344 -18.68 -10.81 30.51
CA ASP A 344 -17.98 -9.68 31.17
C ASP A 344 -17.22 -10.13 32.44
N CYS A 345 -16.33 -9.27 32.94
CA CYS A 345 -15.68 -9.38 34.24
C CYS A 345 -16.41 -8.58 35.32
N ALA A 346 -16.19 -8.90 36.59
CA ALA A 346 -16.85 -8.20 37.70
C ALA A 346 -16.29 -6.78 37.94
N SER A 347 -15.01 -6.56 37.66
CA SER A 347 -14.35 -5.28 37.85
C SER A 347 -14.89 -4.24 36.86
N ARG A 348 -14.94 -2.99 37.35
CA ARG A 348 -15.31 -1.82 36.55
C ARG A 348 -14.11 -0.94 36.24
N ASP A 349 -12.94 -1.23 36.83
CA ASP A 349 -11.69 -0.50 36.59
C ASP A 349 -11.05 -0.96 35.27
N PRO A 350 -10.96 -0.10 34.25
CA PRO A 350 -10.37 -0.45 32.96
C PRO A 350 -8.90 -0.86 33.03
N THR A 351 -8.16 -0.38 34.04
CA THR A 351 -6.70 -0.57 34.14
C THR A 351 -6.30 -2.00 34.50
N GLU A 352 -7.10 -2.67 35.34
CA GLU A 352 -6.92 -4.09 35.68
C GLU A 352 -7.74 -5.05 34.81
N SER A 353 -8.71 -4.51 34.05
CA SER A 353 -9.64 -5.31 33.25
C SER A 353 -9.04 -5.74 31.91
N GLU A 354 -9.17 -7.04 31.62
CA GLU A 354 -8.65 -7.69 30.43
C GLU A 354 -9.81 -8.30 29.64
N ILE A 355 -9.72 -8.30 28.31
CA ILE A 355 -10.64 -9.02 27.44
C ILE A 355 -9.88 -9.98 26.54
N PHE A 356 -10.31 -11.24 26.54
CA PHE A 356 -9.78 -12.29 25.67
C PHE A 356 -10.75 -12.49 24.50
N ILE A 357 -10.26 -12.22 23.30
CA ILE A 357 -10.95 -12.46 22.04
C ILE A 357 -10.56 -13.86 21.58
N VAL A 358 -11.53 -14.77 21.52
CA VAL A 358 -11.30 -16.19 21.28
C VAL A 358 -11.98 -16.70 20.01
N GLU A 359 -11.37 -17.71 19.39
CA GLU A 359 -11.90 -18.38 18.20
C GLU A 359 -12.99 -19.40 18.58
N GLY A 360 -14.24 -19.08 18.24
CA GLY A 360 -15.38 -19.98 18.41
C GLY A 360 -15.88 -20.15 19.85
N ASP A 361 -17.04 -20.82 19.97
CA ASP A 361 -17.68 -21.05 21.28
C ASP A 361 -16.97 -22.14 22.09
N SER A 362 -16.22 -23.03 21.43
CA SER A 362 -15.45 -24.11 22.07
C SER A 362 -14.32 -23.55 22.94
N ALA A 363 -13.42 -22.75 22.35
CA ALA A 363 -12.36 -22.08 23.09
C ALA A 363 -12.92 -21.12 24.14
N ALA A 364 -14.05 -20.45 23.85
CA ALA A 364 -14.73 -19.59 24.81
C ALA A 364 -15.27 -20.34 26.03
N GLY A 365 -15.75 -21.57 25.86
CA GLY A 365 -16.20 -22.42 26.96
C GLY A 365 -15.05 -22.70 27.94
N SER A 366 -13.91 -23.15 27.42
CA SER A 366 -12.70 -23.42 28.19
C SER A 366 -12.15 -22.15 28.85
N ALA A 367 -12.03 -21.06 28.10
CA ALA A 367 -11.56 -19.79 28.61
C ALA A 367 -12.47 -19.23 29.72
N LYS A 368 -13.79 -19.36 29.57
CA LYS A 368 -14.76 -18.92 30.58
C LYS A 368 -14.66 -19.70 31.89
N GLN A 369 -14.29 -20.98 31.83
CA GLN A 369 -14.09 -21.82 33.01
C GLN A 369 -12.75 -21.52 33.69
N GLY A 370 -11.68 -21.30 32.91
CA GLY A 370 -10.32 -21.06 33.43
C GLY A 370 -10.02 -19.62 33.85
N ARG A 371 -10.84 -18.64 33.44
CA ARG A 371 -10.57 -17.22 33.72
C ARG A 371 -10.74 -16.82 35.18
N ASN A 372 -10.03 -15.78 35.57
CA ASN A 372 -10.38 -15.01 36.76
C ASN A 372 -11.58 -14.09 36.46
N ARG A 373 -12.77 -14.48 36.95
CA ARG A 373 -14.02 -13.72 36.73
C ARG A 373 -14.00 -12.29 37.27
N ARG A 374 -13.06 -11.97 38.17
CA ARG A 374 -12.92 -10.62 38.71
C ARG A 374 -12.51 -9.63 37.62
N ASN A 375 -11.50 -9.93 36.82
CA ASN A 375 -10.88 -8.97 35.92
C ASN A 375 -10.77 -9.44 34.45
N GLN A 376 -11.13 -10.68 34.12
CA GLN A 376 -10.99 -11.21 32.76
C GLN A 376 -12.36 -11.42 32.09
N ALA A 377 -12.59 -10.73 30.98
CA ALA A 377 -13.74 -10.87 30.09
C ALA A 377 -13.41 -11.79 28.90
N ILE A 378 -14.40 -12.52 28.38
CA ILE A 378 -14.24 -13.42 27.22
C ILE A 378 -15.23 -13.03 26.14
N LEU A 379 -14.74 -12.80 24.92
CA LEU A 379 -15.54 -12.50 23.74
C LEU A 379 -15.29 -13.56 22.64
N PRO A 380 -16.24 -14.47 22.40
CA PRO A 380 -16.14 -15.41 21.29
C PRO A 380 -16.41 -14.72 19.95
N LEU A 381 -15.60 -15.06 18.95
CA LEU A 381 -15.84 -14.72 17.55
C LEU A 381 -16.26 -15.96 16.76
N ARG A 382 -17.25 -15.81 15.89
CA ARG A 382 -17.70 -16.91 15.01
C ARG A 382 -17.26 -16.68 13.57
N GLY A 383 -16.52 -17.65 13.03
CA GLY A 383 -16.06 -17.63 11.65
C GLY A 383 -14.96 -16.59 11.38
N LYS A 384 -14.61 -16.43 10.10
CA LYS A 384 -13.57 -15.48 9.67
C LYS A 384 -14.10 -14.05 9.73
N ILE A 385 -13.32 -13.16 10.33
CA ILE A 385 -13.66 -11.74 10.44
C ILE A 385 -13.69 -11.09 9.06
N LEU A 386 -14.60 -10.15 8.87
CA LEU A 386 -14.64 -9.32 7.67
C LEU A 386 -13.31 -8.55 7.51
N ASN A 387 -12.64 -8.73 6.38
CA ASN A 387 -11.46 -7.93 6.06
C ASN A 387 -11.85 -6.47 5.80
N ILE A 388 -11.60 -5.60 6.77
CA ILE A 388 -12.00 -4.20 6.69
C ILE A 388 -11.17 -3.35 5.73
N GLU A 389 -10.02 -3.86 5.24
CA GLU A 389 -9.25 -3.21 4.18
C GLU A 389 -10.01 -3.23 2.85
N ARG A 390 -10.81 -4.29 2.64
CA ARG A 390 -11.59 -4.56 1.44
C ARG A 390 -13.09 -4.45 1.68
N ALA A 391 -13.50 -3.67 2.68
CA ALA A 391 -14.91 -3.46 2.97
C ALA A 391 -15.23 -1.97 3.10
N ASP A 392 -16.40 -1.59 2.62
CA ASP A 392 -16.93 -0.25 2.84
C ASP A 392 -17.35 -0.03 4.31
N ALA A 393 -17.57 1.23 4.68
CA ALA A 393 -17.98 1.58 6.04
C ALA A 393 -19.32 0.95 6.41
N ALA A 394 -20.28 0.85 5.48
CA ALA A 394 -21.62 0.31 5.75
C ALA A 394 -21.55 -1.15 6.17
N ARG A 395 -20.79 -1.97 5.45
CA ARG A 395 -20.60 -3.39 5.72
C ARG A 395 -19.89 -3.65 7.04
N ILE A 396 -18.99 -2.74 7.45
CA ILE A 396 -18.38 -2.76 8.80
C ILE A 396 -19.46 -2.60 9.88
N TYR A 397 -20.39 -1.65 9.73
CA TYR A 397 -21.45 -1.42 10.72
C TYR A 397 -22.58 -2.45 10.68
N GLN A 398 -22.81 -3.09 9.54
CA GLN A 398 -23.79 -4.18 9.41
C GLN A 398 -23.27 -5.52 9.96
N ASN A 399 -21.95 -5.68 10.09
CA ASN A 399 -21.35 -6.91 10.59
C ASN A 399 -21.54 -7.04 12.11
N ALA A 400 -22.28 -8.06 12.54
CA ALA A 400 -22.61 -8.28 13.95
C ALA A 400 -21.37 -8.56 14.84
N GLU A 401 -20.34 -9.26 14.33
CA GLU A 401 -19.12 -9.57 15.09
C GLU A 401 -18.30 -8.29 15.33
N LEU A 402 -18.14 -7.44 14.31
CA LEU A 402 -17.46 -6.15 14.43
C LEU A 402 -18.23 -5.19 15.34
N GLN A 403 -19.56 -5.14 15.24
CA GLN A 403 -20.40 -4.37 16.17
C GLN A 403 -20.24 -4.87 17.62
N GLY A 404 -20.15 -6.19 17.81
CA GLY A 404 -19.86 -6.80 19.09
C GLY A 404 -18.51 -6.33 19.67
N LEU A 405 -17.45 -6.35 18.86
CA LEU A 405 -16.11 -5.88 19.25
C LEU A 405 -16.10 -4.39 19.60
N ILE A 406 -16.67 -3.54 18.72
CA ILE A 406 -16.72 -2.08 18.93
C ILE A 406 -17.46 -1.74 20.22
N SER A 407 -18.60 -2.38 20.47
CA SER A 407 -19.42 -2.18 21.66
C SER A 407 -18.73 -2.69 22.92
N ALA A 408 -18.17 -3.91 22.90
CA ALA A 408 -17.49 -4.49 24.05
C ALA A 408 -16.29 -3.65 24.51
N LEU A 409 -15.49 -3.16 23.56
CA LEU A 409 -14.29 -2.38 23.86
C LEU A 409 -14.59 -0.92 24.17
N GLY A 410 -15.68 -0.36 23.64
CA GLY A 410 -15.97 1.07 23.76
C GLY A 410 -15.14 1.94 22.80
N LEU A 411 -14.85 1.43 21.60
CA LEU A 411 -14.02 2.14 20.60
C LEU A 411 -14.71 3.33 19.93
N GLY A 412 -16.01 3.52 20.18
CA GLY A 412 -16.80 4.59 19.58
C GLY A 412 -17.01 4.39 18.08
N VAL A 413 -17.06 5.50 17.34
CA VAL A 413 -17.34 5.51 15.90
C VAL A 413 -16.01 5.67 15.16
N LYS A 414 -15.81 4.92 14.07
CA LYS A 414 -14.62 5.04 13.23
C LYS A 414 -14.35 6.50 12.84
N GLY A 415 -13.16 6.99 13.18
CA GLY A 415 -12.71 8.35 12.88
C GLY A 415 -13.05 9.41 13.92
N SER A 416 -13.70 9.06 15.04
CA SER A 416 -13.71 9.93 16.21
C SER A 416 -12.36 9.90 16.92
N GLU A 417 -12.02 10.96 17.65
CA GLU A 417 -10.86 10.96 18.54
C GLU A 417 -10.93 9.76 19.50
N PHE A 418 -9.78 9.16 19.74
CA PHE A 418 -9.69 8.03 20.66
C PHE A 418 -9.79 8.54 22.10
N ASP A 419 -10.92 8.25 22.74
CA ASP A 419 -11.10 8.52 24.17
C ASP A 419 -10.66 7.30 24.98
N LEU A 420 -9.56 7.45 25.71
CA LEU A 420 -9.08 6.40 26.60
C LEU A 420 -10.08 6.14 27.74
N ASN A 421 -10.85 7.14 28.16
CA ASN A 421 -11.83 6.99 29.25
C ASN A 421 -13.04 6.15 28.82
N SER A 422 -13.33 6.06 27.52
CA SER A 422 -14.39 5.21 26.99
C SER A 422 -13.95 3.76 26.80
N LEU A 423 -12.64 3.48 26.84
CA LEU A 423 -12.10 2.14 26.68
C LEU A 423 -12.39 1.28 27.92
N ARG A 424 -13.14 0.20 27.72
CA ARG A 424 -13.58 -0.67 28.82
C ARG A 424 -12.46 -1.56 29.38
N TYR A 425 -11.51 -1.97 28.54
CA TYR A 425 -10.44 -2.90 28.88
C TYR A 425 -9.10 -2.36 28.38
N HIS A 426 -8.15 -2.09 29.28
CA HIS A 426 -6.82 -1.61 28.89
C HIS A 426 -5.93 -2.72 28.31
N ARG A 427 -6.33 -4.00 28.46
CA ARG A 427 -5.66 -5.15 27.86
C ARG A 427 -6.63 -5.91 26.98
N VAL A 428 -6.44 -5.79 25.67
CA VAL A 428 -7.18 -6.52 24.63
C VAL A 428 -6.28 -7.65 24.14
N VAL A 429 -6.58 -8.88 24.57
CA VAL A 429 -5.77 -10.07 24.28
C VAL A 429 -6.41 -10.87 23.15
N ILE A 430 -5.68 -11.05 22.05
CA ILE A 430 -6.06 -11.93 20.94
C ILE A 430 -5.58 -13.35 21.28
N MET A 431 -6.52 -14.27 21.52
CA MET A 431 -6.24 -15.65 21.88
C MET A 431 -6.85 -16.59 20.83
N THR A 432 -6.10 -16.82 19.76
CA THR A 432 -6.44 -17.70 18.64
C THR A 432 -5.62 -18.98 18.67
N ASP A 433 -6.08 -20.03 18.02
CA ASP A 433 -5.36 -21.29 17.95
C ASP A 433 -4.05 -21.17 17.17
N ALA A 434 -3.09 -22.06 17.47
CA ALA A 434 -1.76 -22.11 16.86
C ALA A 434 -1.78 -22.85 15.51
N ASP A 435 -2.77 -22.57 14.67
CA ASP A 435 -2.92 -23.14 13.34
C ASP A 435 -2.99 -22.04 12.25
N VAL A 436 -3.21 -22.46 11.01
CA VAL A 436 -3.30 -21.55 9.86
C VAL A 436 -4.54 -20.65 9.90
N ASP A 437 -5.64 -21.11 10.48
CA ASP A 437 -6.90 -20.35 10.56
C ASP A 437 -6.85 -19.32 11.70
N GLY A 438 -6.32 -19.68 12.86
CA GLY A 438 -6.03 -18.78 13.97
C GLY A 438 -5.03 -17.70 13.59
N ALA A 439 -3.97 -18.05 12.84
CA ALA A 439 -3.05 -17.07 12.28
C ALA A 439 -3.76 -16.08 11.33
N HIS A 440 -4.68 -16.56 10.50
CA HIS A 440 -5.46 -15.70 9.61
C HIS A 440 -6.42 -14.77 10.39
N ILE A 441 -7.13 -15.28 11.39
CA ILE A 441 -8.00 -14.47 12.26
C ILE A 441 -7.19 -13.40 13.00
N ARG A 442 -6.00 -13.76 13.51
CA ARG A 442 -5.08 -12.81 14.16
C ARG A 442 -4.71 -11.67 13.23
N VAL A 443 -4.34 -11.95 11.98
CA VAL A 443 -4.03 -10.89 10.99
C VAL A 443 -5.25 -10.01 10.70
N LEU A 444 -6.44 -10.59 10.60
CA LEU A 444 -7.67 -9.81 10.39
C LEU A 444 -8.01 -8.90 11.57
N LEU A 445 -7.83 -9.37 12.81
CA LEU A 445 -7.98 -8.56 14.03
C LEU A 445 -6.97 -7.43 14.11
N LEU A 446 -5.69 -7.71 13.84
CA LEU A 446 -4.65 -6.69 13.82
C LEU A 446 -4.93 -5.63 12.75
N THR A 447 -5.35 -6.06 11.56
CA THR A 447 -5.78 -5.16 10.47
C THR A 447 -6.98 -4.33 10.91
N PHE A 448 -7.94 -4.95 11.61
CA PHE A 448 -9.10 -4.26 12.17
C PHE A 448 -8.68 -3.15 13.14
N PHE A 449 -7.89 -3.47 14.17
CA PHE A 449 -7.45 -2.47 15.15
C PHE A 449 -6.62 -1.36 14.50
N TRP A 450 -5.68 -1.72 13.62
CA TRP A 450 -4.84 -0.76 12.92
C TRP A 450 -5.64 0.23 12.06
N ARG A 451 -6.68 -0.23 11.35
CA ARG A 451 -7.47 0.60 10.44
C ARG A 451 -8.68 1.25 11.08
N TYR A 452 -9.23 0.69 12.15
CA TYR A 452 -10.40 1.24 12.84
C TYR A 452 -9.99 2.24 13.92
N GLN A 453 -9.02 1.89 14.77
CA GLN A 453 -8.54 2.72 15.86
C GLN A 453 -7.03 2.51 16.10
N ARG A 454 -6.22 3.19 15.30
CA ARG A 454 -4.76 3.03 15.29
C ARG A 454 -4.12 3.31 16.65
N GLU A 455 -4.65 4.30 17.37
CA GLU A 455 -4.14 4.71 18.69
C GLU A 455 -4.22 3.59 19.73
N LEU A 456 -5.16 2.65 19.60
CA LEU A 456 -5.27 1.49 20.49
C LEU A 456 -4.00 0.61 20.41
N VAL A 457 -3.46 0.45 19.21
CA VAL A 457 -2.24 -0.34 18.95
C VAL A 457 -1.01 0.46 19.35
N GLU A 458 -0.94 1.73 18.97
CA GLU A 458 0.22 2.59 19.26
C GLU A 458 0.43 2.84 20.76
N ARG A 459 -0.65 2.89 21.55
CA ARG A 459 -0.61 3.00 23.01
C ARG A 459 -0.37 1.66 23.73
N GLY A 460 -0.24 0.55 23.00
CA GLY A 460 0.13 -0.75 23.57
C GLY A 460 -1.01 -1.49 24.30
N HIS A 461 -2.27 -1.26 23.94
CA HIS A 461 -3.42 -1.95 24.56
C HIS A 461 -3.72 -3.31 23.93
N VAL A 462 -3.16 -3.62 22.75
CA VAL A 462 -3.40 -4.88 22.02
C VAL A 462 -2.27 -5.87 22.30
N TRP A 463 -2.64 -7.07 22.74
CA TRP A 463 -1.75 -8.16 23.10
C TRP A 463 -2.10 -9.42 22.31
N ILE A 464 -1.13 -10.30 22.11
CA ILE A 464 -1.33 -11.62 21.50
C ILE A 464 -0.99 -12.66 22.55
N ALA A 465 -1.92 -13.57 22.82
CA ALA A 465 -1.65 -14.70 23.71
C ALA A 465 -0.67 -15.65 23.04
N GLN A 466 0.33 -16.10 23.81
CA GLN A 466 1.30 -17.10 23.38
C GLN A 466 1.09 -18.37 24.23
N PRO A 467 0.20 -19.28 23.81
CA PRO A 467 0.04 -20.56 24.50
C PRO A 467 1.30 -21.43 24.34
N PRO A 468 1.53 -22.39 25.25
CA PRO A 468 2.63 -23.34 25.11
C PRO A 468 2.43 -24.20 23.86
N LEU A 469 3.53 -24.46 23.13
CA LEU A 469 3.54 -25.31 21.95
C LEU A 469 3.57 -26.80 22.32
N TYR A 470 4.26 -27.13 23.41
CA TYR A 470 4.46 -28.50 23.84
C TYR A 470 4.02 -28.70 25.28
N LYS A 471 3.45 -29.89 25.53
CA LYS A 471 3.26 -30.44 26.88
C LYS A 471 4.05 -31.74 26.96
N ILE A 472 5.05 -31.77 27.83
CA ILE A 472 5.90 -32.93 28.09
C ILE A 472 5.43 -33.55 29.40
N SER A 473 4.89 -34.77 29.34
CA SER A 473 4.39 -35.49 30.52
C SER A 473 5.35 -36.62 30.89
N VAL A 474 6.01 -36.50 32.04
CA VAL A 474 6.92 -37.52 32.58
C VAL A 474 6.37 -38.03 33.91
N GLY A 475 5.88 -39.26 33.90
CA GLY A 475 5.21 -39.86 35.06
C GLY A 475 3.97 -39.07 35.48
N LYS A 476 4.04 -38.39 36.64
CA LYS A 476 2.96 -37.54 37.18
C LYS A 476 3.21 -36.03 37.02
N LYS A 477 4.32 -35.62 36.41
CA LYS A 477 4.68 -34.21 36.23
C LYS A 477 4.47 -33.79 34.79
N ASP A 478 3.80 -32.65 34.62
CA ASP A 478 3.58 -32.00 33.33
C ASP A 478 4.47 -30.76 33.24
N HIS A 479 5.22 -30.65 32.16
CA HIS A 479 6.06 -29.51 31.81
C HIS A 479 5.58 -28.91 30.49
N TYR A 480 5.66 -27.58 30.36
CA TYR A 480 5.20 -26.85 29.18
C TYR A 480 6.37 -26.11 28.54
N ALA A 481 6.48 -26.19 27.22
CA ALA A 481 7.50 -25.48 26.44
C ALA A 481 6.86 -24.59 25.38
N TYR A 482 7.43 -23.41 25.14
CA TYR A 482 6.88 -22.40 24.24
C TYR A 482 7.60 -22.31 22.90
N ASN A 483 8.76 -22.94 22.76
CA ASN A 483 9.53 -23.04 21.53
C ASN A 483 10.30 -24.38 21.50
N ASP A 484 10.90 -24.69 20.35
CA ASP A 484 11.65 -25.93 20.15
C ASP A 484 12.90 -26.00 21.05
N GLU A 485 13.58 -24.87 21.26
CA GLU A 485 14.79 -24.79 22.10
C GLU A 485 14.49 -25.11 23.57
N GLU A 486 13.39 -24.58 24.11
CA GLU A 486 12.90 -24.87 25.46
C GLU A 486 12.48 -26.33 25.60
N LYS A 487 11.81 -26.88 24.58
CA LYS A 487 11.43 -28.30 24.56
C LYS A 487 12.67 -29.17 24.62
N ASP A 488 13.65 -28.92 23.76
CA ASP A 488 14.86 -29.72 23.68
C ASP A 488 15.69 -29.59 24.97
N SER A 489 15.77 -28.38 25.54
CA SER A 489 16.40 -28.14 26.85
C SER A 489 15.69 -28.93 27.97
N LEU A 490 14.36 -28.89 28.02
CA LEU A 490 13.57 -29.64 29.01
C LEU A 490 13.72 -31.16 28.83
N LEU A 491 13.85 -31.67 27.59
CA LEU A 491 14.10 -33.08 27.32
C LEU A 491 15.48 -33.52 27.78
N VAL A 492 16.51 -32.67 27.59
CA VAL A 492 17.87 -32.91 28.09
C VAL A 492 17.90 -32.90 29.62
N GLU A 493 17.29 -31.90 30.27
CA GLU A 493 17.21 -31.82 31.73
C GLU A 493 16.50 -33.01 32.37
N MET A 494 15.52 -33.59 31.66
CA MET A 494 14.77 -34.76 32.12
C MET A 494 15.45 -36.09 31.79
N GLY A 495 16.63 -36.08 31.15
CA GLY A 495 17.36 -37.29 30.75
C GLY A 495 16.65 -38.13 29.70
N LEU A 496 15.75 -37.52 28.91
CA LEU A 496 14.96 -38.16 27.85
C LEU A 496 15.52 -37.89 26.45
N ALA A 497 16.53 -37.02 26.33
CA ALA A 497 17.33 -36.88 25.13
C ALA A 497 18.25 -38.10 25.01
N GLY A 498 17.79 -39.13 24.29
CA GLY A 498 18.66 -40.20 23.84
C GLY A 498 19.60 -39.67 22.76
N ASP A 499 20.90 -39.92 22.92
CA ASP A 499 21.85 -39.82 21.82
C ASP A 499 21.29 -40.62 20.64
N GLY A 500 21.18 -39.98 19.48
CA GLY A 500 20.56 -40.58 18.32
C GLY A 500 21.32 -41.82 17.86
N GLU A 501 20.78 -42.99 18.15
CA GLU A 501 20.79 -44.20 17.33
C GLU A 501 19.78 -45.20 17.93
N ASP A 502 18.92 -45.75 17.07
CA ASP A 502 17.95 -46.83 17.33
C ASP A 502 16.62 -46.51 18.03
N ALA A 503 15.60 -46.20 17.22
CA ALA A 503 14.24 -46.74 17.41
C ALA A 503 13.42 -46.66 16.12
N ASN A 504 13.65 -47.62 15.22
CA ASN A 504 12.60 -48.12 14.31
C ASN A 504 11.82 -49.19 15.06
N ALA A 505 10.58 -48.90 15.49
CA ALA A 505 9.49 -49.87 15.71
C ALA A 505 8.17 -49.14 15.96
#